data_AF-A0A4Q2US77-F1
#
_entry.id   AF-A0A4Q2US77-F1
#
_cell.length_a   1.000
_cell.length_b   1.000
_cell.length_c   1.000
_cell.angle_alpha   90.00
_cell.angle_beta   90.00
_cell.angle_gamma   90.00
#
_symmetry.space_group_name_H-M   'P 1'
#
loop_
_entity.id
_entity.type
_entity.pdbx_description
1 polymer ?
#
loop_
_entity_poly.entity_id
_entity_poly.type
_entity_poly.pdbx_seq_one_letter_code
_entity_poly.pdbx_strand_id
1 'polypeptide(L)' 'MWTATHFPAAMRSLNPGTRAKAIEIANQLLEQGQLDKQQVILTSVSEARRLARRLHSDNDSLVQGTHSFV' A
#
# COMPACT_ATOMS: atom_id res chain seq x y z
N MET A 1 2.05 -17.49 1.09
CA MET A 1 1.67 -16.18 1.65
C MET A 1 2.91 -15.34 1.88
N TRP A 2 2.83 -14.03 1.67
CA TRP A 2 3.91 -13.06 1.91
C TRP A 2 3.78 -12.42 3.30
N THR A 3 4.90 -12.01 3.87
CA THR A 3 4.99 -11.42 5.21
C THR A 3 5.83 -10.16 5.19
N ALA A 4 5.81 -9.39 6.29
CA ALA A 4 6.59 -8.16 6.42
C ALA A 4 8.11 -8.36 6.30
N THR A 5 8.60 -9.60 6.47
CA THR A 5 10.01 -9.98 6.37
C THR A 5 10.31 -10.80 5.11
N HIS A 6 9.29 -11.37 4.46
CA HIS A 6 9.43 -12.21 3.28
C HIS A 6 8.44 -11.75 2.19
N PHE A 7 8.90 -10.83 1.35
CA PHE A 7 8.12 -10.20 0.29
C PHE A 7 8.97 -10.04 -1.00
N PRO A 8 8.34 -9.96 -2.18
CA PRO A 8 9.05 -9.83 -3.45
C PRO A 8 9.75 -8.47 -3.57
N ALA A 9 10.87 -8.45 -4.31
CA ALA A 9 11.70 -7.25 -4.48
C ALA A 9 10.94 -6.02 -5.00
N ALA A 10 9.88 -6.22 -5.80
CA ALA A 10 8.99 -5.14 -6.26
C ALA A 10 8.39 -4.31 -5.11
N MET A 11 8.03 -4.95 -4.00
CA MET A 11 7.47 -4.28 -2.81
C MET A 11 8.53 -3.60 -1.94
N ARG A 12 9.82 -3.90 -2.15
CA ARG A 12 10.93 -3.33 -1.36
C ARG A 12 11.09 -1.82 -1.57
N SER A 13 10.70 -1.33 -2.74
CA SER A 13 10.70 0.09 -3.10
C SER A 13 9.64 0.92 -2.38
N LEU A 14 8.69 0.28 -1.68
CA LEU A 14 7.57 0.97 -1.01
C LEU A 14 7.93 1.33 0.44
N ASN A 15 7.40 2.45 0.93
CA ASN A 15 7.45 2.82 2.34
C ASN A 15 6.83 1.72 3.23
N PRO A 16 7.21 1.61 4.52
CA PRO A 16 6.76 0.53 5.39
C PRO A 16 5.23 0.35 5.47
N GLY A 17 4.47 1.45 5.60
CA GLY A 17 3.00 1.41 5.64
C GLY A 17 2.39 0.93 4.33
N THR A 18 2.86 1.48 3.20
CA THR A 18 2.43 1.08 1.86
C THR A 18 2.76 -0.39 1.57
N ARG A 19 3.94 -0.85 2.01
CA ARG A 19 4.36 -2.24 1.87
C ARG A 19 3.48 -3.20 2.67
N ALA A 20 3.14 -2.85 3.91
CA ALA A 20 2.22 -3.66 4.72
C ALA A 20 0.87 -3.83 4.03
N LYS A 21 0.34 -2.75 3.45
CA LYS A 21 -0.92 -2.80 2.69
C LYS A 21 -0.81 -3.63 1.41
N ALA A 22 0.32 -3.55 0.69
CA ALA A 22 0.56 -4.38 -0.48
C ALA A 22 0.58 -5.88 -0.12
N ILE A 23 1.20 -6.25 1.00
CA ILE A 23 1.25 -7.63 1.49
C ILE A 23 -0.15 -8.15 1.83
N GLU A 24 -0.97 -7.34 2.51
CA GLU A 24 -2.36 -7.67 2.84
C GLU A 24 -3.17 -7.97 1.58
N ILE A 25 -3.17 -7.05 0.60
CA ILE A 25 -3.92 -7.19 -0.66
C ILE A 25 -3.43 -8.42 -1.43
N ALA A 26 -2.11 -8.61 -1.49
CA ALA A 26 -1.54 -9.75 -2.18
C ALA A 26 -1.96 -11.09 -1.57
N ASN A 27 -1.97 -11.21 -0.25
CA ASN A 27 -2.39 -12.44 0.42
C ASN A 27 -3.86 -12.75 0.12
N GLN A 28 -4.74 -11.73 0.13
CA GLN A 28 -6.14 -11.89 -0.27
C GLN A 28 -6.28 -12.36 -1.72
N LEU A 29 -5.51 -11.79 -2.65
CA LEU A 29 -5.53 -12.21 -4.06
C LEU A 29 -5.00 -13.63 -4.25
N LEU A 30 -4.01 -14.06 -3.46
CA LEU A 30 -3.51 -15.44 -3.47
C LEU A 30 -4.54 -16.43 -2.92
N GLU A 31 -5.27 -16.06 -1.87
CA GLU A 31 -6.36 -16.86 -1.30
C GLU A 31 -7.49 -17.06 -2.31
N GLN A 32 -7.77 -16.06 -3.15
CA GLN A 32 -8.75 -16.17 -4.23
C GLN A 32 -8.33 -17.13 -5.36
N GLY A 33 -7.03 -17.43 -5.48
CA GLY A 33 -6.49 -18.47 -6.37
C GLY A 33 -6.66 -18.22 -7.88
N GLN A 34 -7.19 -17.07 -8.28
CA GLN A 34 -7.54 -16.77 -9.69
C GLN A 34 -6.41 -16.08 -10.47
N LEU A 35 -5.39 -15.58 -9.79
CA LEU A 35 -4.34 -14.75 -10.39
C LEU A 35 -2.96 -15.40 -10.23
N ASP A 36 -2.15 -15.29 -11.28
CA ASP A 36 -0.74 -15.68 -11.22
C ASP A 36 0.04 -14.84 -10.20
N LYS A 37 1.06 -15.44 -9.60
CA LYS A 37 1.93 -14.75 -8.63
C LYS A 37 2.43 -13.39 -9.14
N GLN A 38 2.79 -13.29 -10.42
CA GLN A 38 3.27 -12.04 -10.99
C GLN A 38 2.16 -10.99 -11.08
N GLN A 39 0.94 -11.38 -11.47
CA GLN A 39 -0.24 -10.51 -11.49
C GLN A 39 -0.61 -10.04 -10.07
N VAL A 40 -0.58 -10.95 -9.09
CA VAL A 40 -0.81 -10.62 -7.67
C VAL A 40 0.17 -9.55 -7.20
N ILE A 41 1.46 -9.66 -7.54
CA ILE A 41 2.49 -8.66 -7.15
C ILE A 41 2.18 -7.30 -7.77
N LEU A 42 1.90 -7.26 -9.08
CA LEU A 42 1.66 -6.00 -9.78
C LEU A 42 0.39 -5.30 -9.27
N THR A 43 -0.70 -6.05 -9.13
CA THR A 43 -1.99 -5.53 -8.65
C THR A 43 -1.89 -5.01 -7.23
N SER A 44 -1.30 -5.80 -6.32
CA SER A 44 -1.13 -5.40 -4.92
C SER A 44 -0.26 -4.15 -4.75
N VAL A 45 0.85 -4.03 -5.50
CA VAL A 45 1.71 -2.84 -5.48
C VAL A 45 0.98 -1.61 -6.03
N SER A 46 0.25 -1.77 -7.13
CA SER A 46 -0.52 -0.68 -7.75
C SER A 46 -1.59 -0.13 -6.80
N GLU A 47 -2.37 -1.02 -6.20
CA GLU A 47 -3.42 -0.65 -5.23
C GLU A 47 -2.84 -0.01 -3.97
N ALA A 48 -1.76 -0.57 -3.42
CA ALA A 48 -1.09 0.03 -2.26
C ALA A 48 -0.57 1.44 -2.57
N ARG A 49 0.03 1.66 -3.75
CA ARG A 49 0.46 3.00 -4.18
C ARG A 49 -0.72 3.96 -4.32
N ARG A 50 -1.85 3.49 -4.84
CA ARG A 50 -3.08 4.30 -4.97
C ARG A 50 -3.59 4.74 -3.61
N LEU A 51 -3.62 3.83 -2.63
CA LEU A 51 -4.00 4.15 -1.25
C LEU A 51 -3.03 5.11 -0.58
N ALA A 52 -1.72 4.91 -0.76
CA ALA A 52 -0.70 5.79 -0.20
C ALA A 52 -0.80 7.23 -0.73
N ARG A 53 -1.16 7.42 -2.00
CA ARG A 53 -1.40 8.76 -2.57
C ARG A 53 -2.61 9.45 -1.95
N ARG A 54 -3.70 8.71 -1.71
CA ARG A 54 -4.89 9.26 -1.03
C ARG A 54 -4.56 9.68 0.40
N LEU A 55 -3.84 8.84 1.16
CA LEU A 55 -3.45 9.14 2.54
C LEU A 55 -2.53 10.37 2.67
N HIS A 56 -1.60 10.56 1.74
CA HIS A 56 -0.79 11.80 1.74
C HIS A 56 -1.61 13.05 1.45
N SER A 57 -2.66 12.94 0.64
CA SER A 57 -3.55 14.07 0.32
C SER A 57 -4.45 14.43 1.51
N ASP A 58 -4.91 13.43 2.27
CA ASP A 58 -5.68 13.65 3.51
C ASP A 58 -4.83 14.25 4.63
N ASN A 59 -3.56 13.84 4.75
CA ASN A 59 -2.70 14.33 5.82
C ASN A 59 -2.23 15.77 5.61
N ASP A 60 -2.16 16.26 4.36
CA ASP A 60 -1.83 17.67 4.06
C ASP A 60 -3.02 18.61 4.36
N SER A 61 -4.25 18.09 4.24
CA SER A 61 -5.50 18.83 4.46
C SER A 61 -5.76 19.17 5.94
N LEU A 62 -5.16 18.42 6.88
CA LEU A 62 -5.31 18.63 8.32
C LEU A 62 -4.31 19.64 8.90
N VAL A 63 -3.26 20.01 8.16
CA VAL A 63 -2.19 20.90 8.66
C VAL A 63 -2.47 22.37 8.30
N GLN A 64 -3.36 22.65 7.33
CA GLN A 64 -3.68 24.03 6.93
C GLN A 64 -4.85 24.69 7.72
N GLY A 65 -5.43 23.98 8.69
CA GLY A 65 -6.56 24.48 9.50
C GLY A 65 -6.18 25.19 10.82
N THR A 66 -4.92 25.21 11.23
CA THR A 66 -4.52 25.69 12.57
C THR A 66 -3.70 26.98 12.58
N HIS A 67 -3.78 27.80 11.53
CA HIS A 67 -3.22 29.15 11.53
C HIS A 67 -4.34 30.20 11.36
N SER A 68 -5.19 30.35 12.38
CA SER A 68 -6.02 31.53 12.53
C SER A 68 -6.38 31.77 13.98
N PHE A 69 -6.05 33.00 14.43
CA PHE A 69 -6.50 33.71 15.62
C PHE A 69 -6.13 33.11 16.98
N VAL A 70 -5.18 33.74 17.68
CA VAL A 70 -5.40 34.92 18.56
C VAL A 70 -4.09 35.63 18.84
#